data_AF-A0AAD0YBY9-F1
#
_entry.id   AF-A0AAD0YBY9-F1
#
_cell.length_a   1.000
_cell.length_b   1.000
_cell.length_c   1.000
_cell.angle_alpha   90.00
_cell.angle_beta   90.00
_cell.angle_gamma   90.00
#
_symmetry.space_group_name_H-M   'P 1'
#
loop_
_entity.id
_entity.type
_entity.pdbx_description
1 polymer ?
#
loop_
_entity_poly.entity_id
_entity_poly.type
_entity_poly.pdbx_seq_one_letter_code
_entity_poly.pdbx_strand_id
1 'polypeptide(L)'
;MLATIVLIYNIIEYNRSVRRAGWSEVINKKISDVIVYADDEVPEDIYFKALAVNAAFRNLFLEKLVDSEKKFSGVAKNKITDLFTEYDLRKEAMKKLNQKKAYLIARGIRELTVMQVQDAIPKIEQYLSHPSPQVYHEAQYAMVRFKGFEGLHFLDNFPTRISEWQQLRFLLSISSLPADSEVGISRWLESTNDTVVIFTLKLIKKFQLLYAYPNVIRLLNTTSNEVRVKAVQTLMSLENPETVQYLSGIYYDQPDEVRIEIIRVMKMSKDQCCIDLLKKELLKDVPSGIKVNAAQALYELGHGDYLVELAGKEDMSEELVQIIKYALQEKGC
;
A
#
# COMPACT_ATOMS: atom_id res chain seq x y z
N MET A 1 32.21 23.30 32.56
CA MET A 1 31.37 22.14 32.90
C MET A 1 30.46 21.67 31.77
N LEU A 2 29.70 22.53 31.10
CA LEU A 2 28.84 22.10 29.97
C LEU A 2 29.63 21.57 28.76
N ALA A 3 30.72 22.25 28.36
CA ALA A 3 31.55 21.81 27.23
C ALA A 3 32.21 20.44 27.45
N THR A 4 32.64 20.15 28.68
CA THR A 4 33.25 18.86 29.03
C THR A 4 32.21 17.73 29.05
N ILE A 5 30.98 18.00 29.50
CA ILE A 5 29.87 17.04 29.48
C ILE A 5 29.47 16.72 28.02
N VAL A 6 29.38 17.74 27.16
CA VAL A 6 29.07 17.57 25.73
C VAL A 6 30.18 16.80 25.02
N LEU A 7 31.45 17.07 25.32
CA LEU A 7 32.58 16.33 24.74
C LEU A 7 32.55 14.85 25.15
N ILE A 8 32.32 14.56 26.42
CA ILE A 8 32.19 13.19 26.94
C ILE A 8 31.00 12.48 26.28
N TYR A 9 29.85 13.15 26.17
CA TYR A 9 28.67 12.62 25.49
C TYR A 9 28.96 12.30 24.02
N ASN A 10 29.61 13.21 23.29
CA ASN A 10 29.97 13.02 21.89
C ASN A 10 30.97 11.88 21.70
N ILE A 11 31.95 11.72 22.60
CA ILE A 11 32.90 10.59 22.55
C ILE A 11 32.19 9.27 22.84
N ILE A 12 31.26 9.23 23.80
CA ILE A 12 30.45 8.04 24.10
C ILE A 12 29.57 7.68 22.90
N GLU A 13 28.89 8.64 22.30
CA GLU A 13 28.04 8.44 21.12
C GLU A 13 28.87 8.03 19.90
N TYR A 14 30.04 8.63 19.68
CA TYR A 14 30.97 8.24 18.64
C TYR A 14 31.44 6.78 18.84
N ASN A 15 31.90 6.42 20.03
CA ASN A 15 32.35 5.06 20.33
C ASN A 15 31.20 4.03 20.23
N ARG A 16 29.97 4.40 20.58
CA ARG A 16 28.77 3.58 20.36
C ARG A 16 28.50 3.39 18.86
N SER A 17 28.63 4.46 18.07
CA SER A 17 28.44 4.43 16.63
C SER A 17 29.47 3.52 15.95
N VAL A 18 30.76 3.69 16.25
CA VAL A 18 31.85 2.86 15.71
C VAL A 18 31.65 1.39 16.08
N ARG A 19 31.32 1.10 17.34
CA ARG A 19 31.05 -0.29 17.78
C ARG A 19 29.83 -0.88 17.07
N ARG A 20 28.76 -0.10 16.90
CA ARG A 20 27.55 -0.51 16.18
C ARG A 20 27.84 -0.79 14.70
N ALA A 21 28.72 -0.01 14.07
CA ALA A 21 29.17 -0.24 12.69
C ALA A 21 29.93 -1.58 12.57
N GLY A 22 30.94 -1.81 13.43
CA GLY A 22 31.68 -3.08 13.44
C GLY A 22 30.77 -4.29 13.71
N TRP A 23 29.85 -4.18 14.67
CA TRP A 23 28.86 -5.23 14.91
C TRP A 23 27.92 -5.45 13.73
N SER A 24 27.54 -4.38 13.01
CA SER A 24 26.72 -4.48 11.81
C SER A 24 27.43 -5.27 10.71
N GLU A 25 28.74 -5.09 10.52
CA GLU A 25 29.52 -5.86 9.54
C GLU A 25 29.56 -7.34 9.91
N VAL A 26 29.84 -7.65 11.18
CA VAL A 26 29.84 -9.03 11.69
C VAL A 26 28.48 -9.71 11.50
N ILE A 27 27.38 -9.01 11.83
CA ILE A 27 26.02 -9.52 11.66
C ILE A 27 25.67 -9.72 10.19
N ASN A 28 25.95 -8.74 9.34
CA ASN A 28 25.64 -8.84 7.91
C ASN A 28 26.42 -9.99 7.27
N LYS A 29 27.69 -10.17 7.63
CA LYS A 29 28.49 -11.30 7.18
C LYS A 29 27.85 -12.61 7.61
N LYS A 30 27.48 -12.76 8.89
CA LYS A 30 26.81 -13.98 9.39
C LYS A 30 25.52 -14.28 8.62
N ILE A 31 24.68 -13.27 8.37
CA ILE A 31 23.44 -13.43 7.58
C ILE A 31 23.76 -13.89 6.15
N SER A 32 24.73 -13.23 5.49
CA SER A 32 25.14 -13.60 4.13
C SER A 32 25.69 -15.03 4.07
N ASP A 33 26.58 -15.40 4.98
CA ASP A 33 27.20 -16.72 5.00
C ASP A 33 26.15 -17.83 5.15
N VAL A 34 25.18 -17.66 6.05
CA VAL A 34 24.12 -18.67 6.25
C VAL A 34 23.15 -18.75 5.06
N ILE A 35 22.97 -17.65 4.31
CA ILE A 35 22.15 -17.66 3.09
C ILE A 35 22.91 -18.32 1.92
N VAL A 36 24.20 -18.03 1.76
CA VAL A 36 25.02 -18.51 0.63
C VAL A 36 25.43 -19.97 0.78
N TYR A 37 25.85 -20.37 1.99
CA TYR A 37 26.36 -21.71 2.30
C TYR A 37 25.30 -22.59 2.96
N ALA A 38 24.05 -22.51 2.47
CA ALA A 38 22.87 -23.07 3.12
C ALA A 38 22.91 -24.59 3.38
N ASP A 39 23.73 -25.33 2.63
CA ASP A 39 23.85 -26.79 2.65
C ASP A 39 25.21 -27.30 3.21
N ASP A 40 26.12 -26.40 3.57
CA ASP A 40 27.43 -26.74 4.11
C ASP A 40 27.43 -26.72 5.65
N GLU A 41 28.18 -27.62 6.29
CA GLU A 41 28.50 -27.50 7.71
C GLU A 41 29.38 -26.27 7.94
N VAL A 42 28.75 -25.14 8.27
CA VAL A 42 29.48 -23.92 8.64
C VAL A 42 30.10 -24.13 10.03
N PRO A 43 31.44 -23.99 10.18
CA PRO A 43 32.10 -24.13 11.48
C PRO A 43 31.50 -23.20 12.54
N GLU A 44 31.53 -23.63 13.79
CA GLU A 44 31.00 -22.86 14.90
C GLU A 44 31.72 -21.50 15.03
N ASP A 45 30.95 -20.41 14.91
CA ASP A 45 31.48 -19.05 15.03
C ASP A 45 31.54 -18.63 16.50
N ILE A 46 32.63 -19.03 17.17
CA ILE A 46 32.89 -18.75 18.59
C ILE A 46 32.88 -17.24 18.87
N TYR A 47 33.41 -16.44 17.94
CA TYR A 47 33.46 -14.98 18.08
C TYR A 47 32.04 -14.38 18.07
N PHE A 48 31.20 -14.82 17.14
CA PHE A 48 29.81 -14.38 17.09
C PHE A 48 29.04 -14.80 18.34
N LYS A 49 29.20 -16.04 18.82
CA LYS A 49 28.55 -16.50 20.06
C LYS A 49 28.94 -15.66 21.27
N ALA A 50 30.22 -15.28 21.39
CA ALA A 50 30.68 -14.39 22.46
C ALA A 50 30.01 -13.01 22.41
N LEU A 51 29.86 -12.43 21.21
CA LEU A 51 29.15 -11.17 21.02
C LEU A 51 27.64 -11.30 21.29
N ALA A 52 27.04 -12.45 20.94
CA ALA A 52 25.62 -12.74 21.09
C ALA A 52 25.16 -12.86 22.55
N VAL A 53 26.07 -12.82 23.53
CA VAL A 53 25.75 -12.64 24.96
C VAL A 53 25.37 -11.20 25.28
N ASN A 54 25.85 -10.21 24.51
CA ASN A 54 25.63 -8.80 24.77
C ASN A 54 24.23 -8.35 24.32
N ALA A 55 23.43 -7.79 25.24
CA ALA A 55 22.06 -7.34 24.93
C ALA A 55 21.97 -6.28 23.82
N ALA A 56 22.94 -5.36 23.73
CA ALA A 56 22.96 -4.35 22.67
C ALA A 56 23.28 -4.97 21.30
N PHE A 57 24.20 -5.94 21.27
CA PHE A 57 24.49 -6.72 20.06
C PHE A 57 23.26 -7.52 19.63
N ARG A 58 22.61 -8.25 20.54
CA ARG A 58 21.39 -9.01 20.25
C ARG A 58 20.26 -8.14 19.69
N ASN A 59 20.08 -6.93 20.24
CA ASN A 59 19.09 -5.98 19.73
C ASN A 59 19.42 -5.48 18.31
N LEU A 60 20.71 -5.21 18.02
CA LEU A 60 21.15 -4.88 16.67
C LEU A 60 20.98 -6.07 15.73
N PHE A 61 21.30 -7.27 16.18
CA PHE A 61 21.17 -8.49 15.40
C PHE A 61 19.71 -8.73 15.00
N LEU A 62 18.79 -8.63 15.96
CA LEU A 62 17.35 -8.71 15.68
C LEU A 62 16.87 -7.62 14.69
N GLU A 63 17.37 -6.38 14.83
CA GLU A 63 17.09 -5.30 13.87
C GLU A 63 17.48 -5.70 12.44
N LYS A 64 18.70 -6.23 12.28
CA LYS A 64 19.24 -6.63 10.98
C LYS A 64 18.51 -7.83 10.41
N LEU A 65 18.15 -8.82 11.22
CA LEU A 65 17.34 -9.94 10.74
C LEU A 65 15.97 -9.46 10.25
N VAL A 66 15.32 -8.54 10.96
CA VAL A 66 14.03 -7.96 10.54
C VAL A 66 14.15 -7.14 9.26
N ASP A 67 15.23 -6.38 9.09
CA ASP A 67 15.46 -5.60 7.87
C ASP A 67 15.86 -6.49 6.69
N SER A 68 16.54 -7.61 6.94
CA SER A 68 16.87 -8.62 5.95
C SER A 68 15.65 -9.45 5.53
N GLU A 69 14.76 -9.82 6.44
CA GLU A 69 13.55 -10.60 6.14
C GLU A 69 12.72 -9.97 5.01
N LYS A 70 12.66 -8.63 4.96
CA LYS A 70 11.95 -7.88 3.91
C LYS A 70 12.58 -7.99 2.52
N LYS A 71 13.87 -8.32 2.44
CA LYS A 71 14.68 -8.33 1.22
C LYS A 71 14.81 -9.73 0.60
N PHE A 72 14.47 -10.77 1.36
CA PHE A 72 14.66 -12.15 0.97
C PHE A 72 13.35 -12.95 1.01
N SER A 73 13.25 -13.98 0.18
CA SER A 73 12.10 -14.89 0.08
C SER A 73 12.56 -16.35 0.01
N GLY A 74 11.64 -17.30 0.18
CA GLY A 74 11.93 -18.73 0.06
C GLY A 74 12.98 -19.22 1.07
N VAL A 75 13.94 -20.03 0.60
CA VAL A 75 14.97 -20.65 1.44
C VAL A 75 15.79 -19.62 2.23
N ALA A 76 16.20 -18.51 1.59
CA ALA A 76 16.96 -17.45 2.25
C ALA A 76 16.20 -16.82 3.42
N LYS A 77 14.87 -16.66 3.29
CA LYS A 77 14.01 -16.17 4.37
C LYS A 77 13.88 -17.18 5.52
N ASN A 78 13.83 -18.47 5.21
CA ASN A 78 13.82 -19.52 6.24
C ASN A 78 15.11 -19.48 7.06
N LYS A 79 16.27 -19.34 6.42
CA LYS A 79 17.56 -19.20 7.10
C LYS A 79 17.64 -18.00 8.06
N ILE A 80 17.04 -16.86 7.69
CA ILE A 80 16.92 -15.70 8.60
C ILE A 80 16.06 -16.03 9.83
N THR A 81 15.00 -16.81 9.63
CA THR A 81 14.11 -17.27 10.71
C THR A 81 14.81 -18.31 11.60
N ASP A 82 15.66 -19.16 11.03
CA ASP A 82 16.48 -20.12 11.77
C ASP A 82 17.45 -19.38 12.68
N LEU A 83 18.15 -18.35 12.18
CA LEU A 83 19.02 -17.49 13.01
C LEU A 83 18.26 -16.80 14.15
N PHE A 84 17.03 -16.34 13.91
CA PHE A 84 16.19 -15.77 14.95
C PHE A 84 15.90 -16.77 16.08
N THR A 85 15.68 -18.04 15.70
CA THR A 85 15.35 -19.14 16.61
C THR A 85 16.57 -19.66 17.34
N GLU A 86 17.68 -19.92 16.63
CA GLU A 86 18.96 -20.42 17.16
C GLU A 86 19.47 -19.52 18.30
N TYR A 87 19.38 -18.20 18.11
CA TYR A 87 19.87 -17.23 19.10
C TYR A 87 18.81 -16.81 20.12
N ASP A 88 17.62 -17.42 20.12
CA ASP A 88 16.51 -17.14 21.05
C ASP A 88 16.17 -15.64 21.14
N LEU A 89 16.15 -14.97 19.98
CA LEU A 89 15.92 -13.53 19.89
C LEU A 89 14.45 -13.16 20.15
N ARG A 90 13.56 -14.17 20.18
CA ARG A 90 12.17 -14.03 20.64
C ARG A 90 12.10 -13.34 22.00
N LYS A 91 12.93 -13.72 22.97
CA LYS A 91 12.93 -13.11 24.31
C LYS A 91 13.23 -11.61 24.26
N GLU A 92 14.16 -11.19 23.41
CA GLU A 92 14.53 -9.78 23.25
C GLU A 92 13.40 -8.95 22.61
N ALA A 93 12.66 -9.55 21.67
CA ALA A 93 11.50 -8.94 21.05
C ALA A 93 10.34 -8.81 22.05
N MET A 94 10.02 -9.89 22.78
CA MET A 94 8.97 -9.92 23.81
C MET A 94 9.23 -8.92 24.94
N LYS A 95 10.49 -8.77 25.38
CA LYS A 95 10.88 -7.80 26.42
C LYS A 95 10.54 -6.36 26.03
N LYS A 96 10.52 -6.02 24.74
CA LYS A 96 10.16 -4.68 24.25
C LYS A 96 8.68 -4.36 24.43
N LEU A 97 7.80 -5.35 24.41
CA LEU A 97 6.37 -5.13 24.66
C LEU A 97 6.13 -4.58 26.08
N ASN A 98 6.94 -4.99 27.06
CA ASN A 98 6.81 -4.55 28.45
C ASN A 98 7.45 -3.17 28.73
N GLN A 99 7.93 -2.46 27.71
CA GLN A 99 8.54 -1.14 27.88
C GLN A 99 7.50 -0.04 28.01
N LYS A 100 7.85 1.08 28.65
CA LYS A 100 6.97 2.26 28.73
C LYS A 100 7.03 3.14 27.47
N LYS A 101 8.16 3.12 26.75
CA LYS A 101 8.37 4.00 25.60
C LYS A 101 7.66 3.42 24.38
N ALA A 102 6.73 4.18 23.80
CA ALA A 102 5.90 3.76 22.68
C ALA A 102 6.72 3.21 21.49
N TYR A 103 7.82 3.88 21.10
CA TYR A 103 8.65 3.40 20.00
C TYR A 103 9.31 2.03 20.27
N LEU A 104 9.59 1.69 21.54
CA LEU A 104 10.12 0.37 21.91
C LEU A 104 9.03 -0.68 21.80
N ILE A 105 7.82 -0.40 22.30
CA ILE A 105 6.67 -1.29 22.15
C ILE A 105 6.40 -1.55 20.67
N ALA A 106 6.25 -0.49 19.86
CA ALA A 106 5.98 -0.60 18.42
C ALA A 106 7.07 -1.39 17.70
N ARG A 107 8.35 -1.15 18.05
CA ARG A 107 9.47 -1.94 17.53
C ARG A 107 9.35 -3.42 17.91
N GLY A 108 9.00 -3.73 19.15
CA GLY A 108 8.76 -5.11 19.60
C GLY A 108 7.62 -5.80 18.83
N ILE A 109 6.49 -5.11 18.65
CA ILE A 109 5.37 -5.62 17.84
C ILE A 109 5.84 -5.90 16.42
N ARG A 110 6.55 -4.96 15.78
CA ARG A 110 7.10 -5.15 14.43
C ARG A 110 8.04 -6.34 14.34
N GLU A 111 8.99 -6.45 15.27
CA GLU A 111 9.97 -7.56 15.31
C GLU A 111 9.29 -8.92 15.43
N LEU A 112 8.37 -9.06 16.40
CA LEU A 112 7.59 -10.29 16.62
C LEU A 112 6.70 -10.62 15.42
N THR A 113 6.09 -9.60 14.84
CA THR A 113 5.25 -9.74 13.65
C THR A 113 6.10 -10.27 12.50
N VAL A 114 7.17 -9.55 12.12
CA VAL A 114 8.04 -9.89 10.97
C VAL A 114 8.54 -11.33 11.08
N MET A 115 9.01 -11.73 12.27
CA MET A 115 9.52 -13.08 12.57
C MET A 115 8.43 -14.12 12.84
N GLN A 116 7.16 -13.78 12.62
CA GLN A 116 6.01 -14.69 12.70
C GLN A 116 5.86 -15.40 14.06
N VAL A 117 6.10 -14.68 15.16
CA VAL A 117 5.96 -15.23 16.52
C VAL A 117 4.49 -15.27 16.92
N GLN A 118 3.82 -16.38 16.60
CA GLN A 118 2.38 -16.60 16.85
C GLN A 118 1.99 -16.43 18.32
N ASP A 119 2.79 -16.96 19.24
CA ASP A 119 2.56 -16.85 20.69
C ASP A 119 2.48 -15.41 21.21
N ALA A 120 2.93 -14.42 20.43
CA ALA A 120 2.85 -13.01 20.81
C ALA A 120 1.46 -12.41 20.59
N ILE A 121 0.59 -13.04 19.79
CA ILE A 121 -0.72 -12.49 19.38
C ILE A 121 -1.55 -12.03 20.58
N PRO A 122 -1.78 -12.84 21.65
CA PRO A 122 -2.62 -12.41 22.77
C PRO A 122 -2.07 -11.16 23.48
N LYS A 123 -0.74 -11.00 23.47
CA LYS A 123 -0.10 -9.82 24.05
C LYS A 123 -0.19 -8.61 23.12
N ILE A 124 -0.05 -8.82 21.81
CA ILE A 124 -0.14 -7.75 20.80
C ILE A 124 -1.57 -7.19 20.72
N GLU A 125 -2.59 -8.04 20.85
CA GLU A 125 -4.01 -7.63 20.86
C GLU A 125 -4.33 -6.58 21.92
N GLN A 126 -3.66 -6.64 23.07
CA GLN A 126 -3.81 -5.65 24.15
C GLN A 126 -3.42 -4.22 23.71
N TYR A 127 -2.68 -4.07 22.62
CA TYR A 127 -2.25 -2.78 22.08
C TYR A 127 -3.19 -2.22 21.00
N LEU A 128 -4.29 -2.91 20.66
CA LEU A 128 -5.33 -2.41 19.76
C LEU A 128 -6.17 -1.27 20.37
N SER A 129 -5.89 -0.89 21.61
CA SER A 129 -6.49 0.28 22.29
C SER A 129 -5.42 1.24 22.84
N HIS A 130 -4.16 1.05 22.45
CA HIS A 130 -3.06 1.83 23.01
C HIS A 130 -3.10 3.30 22.53
N PRO A 131 -2.89 4.30 23.40
CA PRO A 131 -3.07 5.72 23.05
C PRO A 131 -2.04 6.25 22.06
N SER A 132 -0.87 5.61 21.96
CA SER A 132 0.13 5.97 20.94
C SER A 132 -0.29 5.44 19.56
N PRO A 133 -0.49 6.31 18.55
CA PRO A 133 -0.84 5.88 17.19
C PRO A 133 0.18 4.92 16.59
N GLN A 134 1.48 5.12 16.87
CA GLN A 134 2.53 4.23 16.37
C GLN A 134 2.35 2.79 16.88
N VAL A 135 2.04 2.63 18.17
CA VAL A 135 1.83 1.31 18.78
C VAL A 135 0.54 0.68 18.26
N TYR A 136 -0.54 1.47 18.22
CA TYR A 136 -1.83 1.02 17.70
C TYR A 136 -1.73 0.53 16.25
N HIS A 137 -1.08 1.30 15.36
CA HIS A 137 -0.92 0.93 13.96
C HIS A 137 -0.07 -0.33 13.76
N GLU A 138 1.00 -0.52 14.53
CA GLU A 138 1.78 -1.76 14.45
C GLU A 138 0.99 -2.96 14.99
N ALA A 139 0.15 -2.77 16.01
CA ALA A 139 -0.74 -3.81 16.50
C ALA A 139 -1.80 -4.21 15.45
N GLN A 140 -2.42 -3.25 14.77
CA GLN A 140 -3.35 -3.53 13.67
C GLN A 140 -2.66 -4.30 12.54
N TYR A 141 -1.49 -3.84 12.11
CA TYR A 141 -0.72 -4.54 11.09
C TYR A 141 -0.36 -5.97 11.51
N ALA A 142 0.02 -6.17 12.78
CA ALA A 142 0.26 -7.49 13.32
C ALA A 142 -0.98 -8.38 13.19
N MET A 143 -2.16 -7.87 13.56
CA MET A 143 -3.40 -8.64 13.43
C MET A 143 -3.67 -9.07 11.99
N VAL A 144 -3.53 -8.17 11.03
CA VAL A 144 -3.71 -8.52 9.60
C VAL A 144 -2.64 -9.51 9.12
N ARG A 145 -1.39 -9.37 9.57
CA ARG A 145 -0.31 -10.29 9.15
C ARG A 145 -0.43 -11.68 9.78
N PHE A 146 -0.99 -11.79 10.98
CA PHE A 146 -1.19 -13.08 11.66
C PHE A 146 -2.50 -13.76 11.29
N LYS A 147 -3.59 -13.00 11.18
CA LYS A 147 -4.97 -13.51 10.99
C LYS A 147 -5.52 -13.30 9.58
N GLY A 148 -4.76 -12.69 8.68
CA GLY A 148 -5.21 -12.38 7.33
C GLY A 148 -6.43 -11.46 7.33
N PHE A 149 -7.47 -11.86 6.60
CA PHE A 149 -8.71 -11.08 6.47
C PHE A 149 -9.41 -10.85 7.80
N GLU A 150 -9.45 -11.83 8.70
CA GLU A 150 -10.06 -11.68 10.04
C GLU A 150 -9.35 -10.59 10.87
N GLY A 151 -8.08 -10.32 10.59
CA GLY A 151 -7.34 -9.24 11.22
C GLY A 151 -7.86 -7.84 10.89
N LEU A 152 -8.76 -7.71 9.91
CA LEU A 152 -9.38 -6.45 9.50
C LEU A 152 -10.63 -6.04 10.30
N HIS A 153 -11.07 -6.83 11.30
CA HIS A 153 -12.27 -6.48 12.08
C HIS A 153 -12.25 -5.10 12.73
N PHE A 154 -11.06 -4.50 12.93
CA PHE A 154 -10.97 -3.10 13.39
C PHE A 154 -11.58 -2.09 12.41
N LEU A 155 -11.76 -2.44 11.13
CA LEU A 155 -12.41 -1.60 10.13
C LEU A 155 -13.91 -1.40 10.41
N ASP A 156 -14.54 -2.31 11.15
CA ASP A 156 -15.97 -2.21 11.53
C ASP A 156 -16.26 -0.89 12.27
N ASN A 157 -15.29 -0.40 13.05
CA ASN A 157 -15.40 0.83 13.83
C ASN A 157 -14.08 1.62 13.78
N PHE A 158 -13.68 2.07 12.58
CA PHE A 158 -12.44 2.84 12.40
C PHE A 158 -12.70 4.36 12.26
N PRO A 159 -12.48 5.17 13.31
CA PRO A 159 -12.91 6.57 13.33
C PRO A 159 -11.94 7.52 12.59
N THR A 160 -10.74 7.08 12.23
CA THR A 160 -9.69 7.92 11.65
C THR A 160 -9.37 7.50 10.21
N ARG A 161 -8.63 8.33 9.47
CA ARG A 161 -8.21 7.98 8.10
C ARG A 161 -7.11 6.91 8.11
N ILE A 162 -7.23 5.93 7.21
CA ILE A 162 -6.18 4.95 6.92
C ILE A 162 -5.26 5.53 5.85
N SER A 163 -3.97 5.71 6.17
CA SER A 163 -3.00 6.21 5.20
C SER A 163 -2.77 5.23 4.05
N GLU A 164 -2.37 5.72 2.87
CA GLU A 164 -2.07 4.86 1.71
C GLU A 164 -1.03 3.78 2.00
N TRP A 165 -0.02 4.09 2.83
CA TRP A 165 0.98 3.12 3.26
C TRP A 165 0.39 2.02 4.16
N GLN A 166 -0.53 2.37 5.07
CA GLN A 166 -1.24 1.37 5.89
C GLN A 166 -2.12 0.49 5.01
N GLN A 167 -2.88 1.08 4.09
CA GLN A 167 -3.70 0.34 3.14
C GLN A 167 -2.85 -0.65 2.32
N LEU A 168 -1.69 -0.22 1.80
CA LEU A 168 -0.78 -1.10 1.08
C LEU A 168 -0.27 -2.25 1.96
N ARG A 169 0.14 -1.96 3.20
CA ARG A 169 0.59 -2.99 4.15
C ARG A 169 -0.50 -4.03 4.44
N PHE A 170 -1.73 -3.61 4.65
CA PHE A 170 -2.86 -4.52 4.86
C PHE A 170 -3.13 -5.35 3.60
N LEU A 171 -3.19 -4.70 2.43
CA LEU A 171 -3.45 -5.36 1.15
C LEU A 171 -2.40 -6.43 0.84
N LEU A 172 -1.12 -6.18 1.10
CA LEU A 172 -0.03 -7.14 0.90
C LEU A 172 -0.07 -8.31 1.90
N SER A 173 -0.68 -8.12 3.06
CA SER A 173 -0.72 -9.15 4.13
C SER A 173 -1.86 -10.15 3.93
N ILE A 174 -2.89 -9.82 3.15
CA ILE A 174 -4.04 -10.69 2.92
C ILE A 174 -3.80 -11.50 1.65
N SER A 175 -3.59 -12.81 1.76
CA SER A 175 -3.33 -13.69 0.62
C SER A 175 -4.58 -14.35 0.06
N SER A 176 -5.62 -14.50 0.88
CA SER A 176 -6.88 -15.16 0.53
C SER A 176 -8.03 -14.55 1.34
N LEU A 177 -9.26 -14.84 0.91
CA LEU A 177 -10.49 -14.43 1.58
C LEU A 177 -11.24 -15.66 2.11
N PRO A 178 -11.84 -15.57 3.31
CA PRO A 178 -12.72 -16.62 3.81
C PRO A 178 -14.07 -16.63 3.05
N ALA A 179 -14.79 -17.74 3.13
CA ALA A 179 -16.05 -17.95 2.42
C ALA A 179 -17.15 -16.94 2.82
N ASP A 180 -17.12 -16.46 4.05
CA ASP A 180 -18.08 -15.49 4.62
C ASP A 180 -17.62 -14.02 4.49
N SER A 181 -16.54 -13.76 3.73
CA SER A 181 -15.97 -12.42 3.56
C SER A 181 -16.94 -11.38 3.00
N GLU A 182 -17.98 -11.81 2.27
CA GLU A 182 -19.01 -10.94 1.71
C GLU A 182 -19.69 -10.04 2.74
N VAL A 183 -19.93 -10.55 3.96
CA VAL A 183 -20.56 -9.78 5.05
C VAL A 183 -19.66 -8.61 5.46
N GLY A 184 -18.36 -8.88 5.62
CA GLY A 184 -17.37 -7.86 5.98
C GLY A 184 -17.18 -6.83 4.87
N ILE A 185 -17.01 -7.29 3.62
CA ILE A 185 -16.85 -6.43 2.44
C ILE A 185 -18.06 -5.50 2.29
N SER A 186 -19.27 -6.03 2.36
CA SER A 186 -20.49 -5.23 2.20
C SER A 186 -20.62 -4.18 3.30
N ARG A 187 -20.36 -4.56 4.56
CA ARG A 187 -20.35 -3.63 5.69
C ARG A 187 -19.33 -2.51 5.52
N TRP A 188 -18.11 -2.82 5.07
CA TRP A 188 -17.05 -1.81 4.93
C TRP A 188 -17.27 -0.87 3.74
N LEU A 189 -17.98 -1.29 2.69
CA LEU A 189 -18.42 -0.39 1.62
C LEU A 189 -19.46 0.64 2.10
N GLU A 190 -20.22 0.33 3.15
CA GLU A 190 -21.23 1.21 3.76
C GLU A 190 -20.65 2.07 4.90
N SER A 191 -19.34 2.02 5.12
CA SER A 191 -18.66 2.80 6.14
C SER A 191 -18.79 4.31 5.87
N THR A 192 -18.97 5.10 6.93
CA THR A 192 -18.89 6.57 6.87
C THR A 192 -17.45 7.07 6.70
N ASN A 193 -16.46 6.17 6.71
CA ASN A 193 -15.06 6.48 6.54
C ASN A 193 -14.62 6.17 5.11
N ASP A 194 -14.45 7.22 4.30
CA ASP A 194 -14.02 7.12 2.90
C ASP A 194 -12.78 6.22 2.71
N THR A 195 -11.79 6.29 3.62
CA THR A 195 -10.57 5.47 3.48
C THR A 195 -10.80 3.98 3.75
N VAL A 196 -11.82 3.62 4.54
CA VAL A 196 -12.28 2.23 4.71
C VAL A 196 -12.96 1.76 3.44
N VAL A 197 -13.84 2.57 2.85
CA VAL A 197 -14.50 2.27 1.57
C VAL A 197 -13.46 2.09 0.45
N ILE A 198 -12.50 3.01 0.34
CA ILE A 198 -11.42 2.95 -0.66
C ILE A 198 -10.54 1.71 -0.47
N PHE A 199 -10.19 1.37 0.77
CA PHE A 199 -9.44 0.14 1.05
C PHE A 199 -10.26 -1.11 0.66
N THR A 200 -11.57 -1.10 0.91
CA THR A 200 -12.47 -2.19 0.53
C THR A 200 -12.58 -2.36 -0.98
N LEU A 201 -12.63 -1.25 -1.74
CA LEU A 201 -12.54 -1.25 -3.20
C LEU A 201 -11.21 -1.88 -3.69
N LYS A 202 -10.09 -1.62 -3.00
CA LYS A 202 -8.80 -2.27 -3.31
C LYS A 202 -8.85 -3.79 -3.07
N LEU A 203 -9.56 -4.26 -2.03
CA LEU A 203 -9.77 -5.69 -1.81
C LEU A 203 -10.61 -6.31 -2.93
N ILE A 204 -11.72 -5.67 -3.31
CA ILE A 204 -12.60 -6.11 -4.40
C ILE A 204 -11.81 -6.27 -5.69
N LYS A 205 -10.99 -5.27 -6.04
CA LYS A 205 -10.12 -5.33 -7.22
C LYS A 205 -9.07 -6.42 -7.13
N LYS A 206 -8.41 -6.58 -5.97
CA LYS A 206 -7.35 -7.58 -5.78
C LYS A 206 -7.87 -9.00 -5.94
N PHE A 207 -9.05 -9.29 -5.39
CA PHE A 207 -9.64 -10.62 -5.36
C PHE A 207 -10.71 -10.86 -6.42
N GLN A 208 -10.95 -9.88 -7.30
CA GLN A 208 -11.92 -9.97 -8.40
C GLN A 208 -13.32 -10.36 -7.92
N LEU A 209 -13.83 -9.63 -6.93
CA LEU A 209 -15.12 -9.92 -6.27
C LEU A 209 -16.30 -9.44 -7.10
N LEU A 210 -16.66 -10.19 -8.14
CA LEU A 210 -17.73 -9.83 -9.09
C LEU A 210 -19.10 -9.62 -8.41
N TYR A 211 -19.39 -10.37 -7.33
CA TYR A 211 -20.64 -10.21 -6.57
C TYR A 211 -20.81 -8.81 -5.97
N ALA A 212 -19.71 -8.09 -5.72
CA ALA A 212 -19.74 -6.76 -5.12
C ALA A 212 -20.13 -5.67 -6.13
N TYR A 213 -20.25 -5.98 -7.43
CA TYR A 213 -20.52 -5.04 -8.50
C TYR A 213 -21.73 -4.11 -8.22
N PRO A 214 -22.91 -4.61 -7.78
CA PRO A 214 -24.03 -3.75 -7.42
C PRO A 214 -23.70 -2.79 -6.28
N ASN A 215 -22.93 -3.23 -5.29
CA ASN A 215 -22.52 -2.39 -4.17
C ASN A 215 -21.55 -1.29 -4.61
N VAL A 216 -20.64 -1.60 -5.52
CA VAL A 216 -19.71 -0.61 -6.10
C VAL A 216 -20.47 0.42 -6.95
N ILE A 217 -21.50 0.02 -7.70
CA ILE A 217 -22.36 0.97 -8.44
C ILE A 217 -23.00 1.99 -7.49
N ARG A 218 -23.54 1.54 -6.34
CA ARG A 218 -24.17 2.44 -5.36
C ARG A 218 -23.23 3.54 -4.87
N LEU A 219 -21.92 3.29 -4.86
CA LEU A 219 -20.91 4.25 -4.42
C LEU A 219 -20.78 5.48 -5.33
N LEU A 220 -21.22 5.40 -6.60
CA LEU A 220 -21.21 6.54 -7.52
C LEU A 220 -22.18 7.67 -7.13
N ASN A 221 -23.04 7.43 -6.14
CA ASN A 221 -23.98 8.40 -5.58
C ASN A 221 -23.57 8.91 -4.18
N THR A 222 -22.41 8.51 -3.66
CA THR A 222 -21.92 8.96 -2.34
C THR A 222 -21.46 10.42 -2.36
N THR A 223 -21.32 11.08 -1.23
CA THR A 223 -20.88 12.50 -1.22
C THR A 223 -19.39 12.68 -1.56
N SER A 224 -18.58 11.64 -1.43
CA SER A 224 -17.13 11.72 -1.60
C SER A 224 -16.71 11.46 -3.04
N ASN A 225 -16.22 12.50 -3.74
CA ASN A 225 -15.70 12.36 -5.10
C ASN A 225 -14.54 11.36 -5.18
N GLU A 226 -13.70 11.30 -4.15
CA GLU A 226 -12.58 10.34 -4.07
C GLU A 226 -13.10 8.89 -4.11
N VAL A 227 -14.14 8.59 -3.32
CA VAL A 227 -14.81 7.28 -3.33
C VAL A 227 -15.41 6.98 -4.70
N ARG A 228 -16.11 7.96 -5.31
CA ARG A 228 -16.70 7.79 -6.66
C ARG A 228 -15.64 7.48 -7.72
N VAL A 229 -14.53 8.23 -7.73
CA VAL A 229 -13.38 7.99 -8.62
C VAL A 229 -12.85 6.56 -8.43
N LYS A 230 -12.67 6.12 -7.18
CA LYS A 230 -12.22 4.74 -6.89
C LYS A 230 -13.24 3.68 -7.28
N ALA A 231 -14.54 3.98 -7.16
CA ALA A 231 -15.60 3.09 -7.60
C ALA A 231 -15.58 2.91 -9.12
N VAL A 232 -15.45 4.00 -9.90
CA VAL A 232 -15.28 3.94 -11.37
C VAL A 232 -14.09 3.06 -11.76
N GLN A 233 -12.92 3.27 -11.13
CA GLN A 233 -11.72 2.45 -11.35
C GLN A 233 -11.94 0.97 -11.01
N THR A 234 -12.77 0.68 -10.00
CA THR A 234 -13.06 -0.67 -9.54
C THR A 234 -14.02 -1.37 -10.48
N LEU A 235 -15.13 -0.73 -10.87
CA LEU A 235 -16.10 -1.30 -11.83
C LEU A 235 -15.42 -1.75 -13.12
N MET A 236 -14.51 -0.92 -13.63
CA MET A 236 -13.78 -1.20 -14.85
C MET A 236 -12.81 -2.37 -14.71
N SER A 237 -12.24 -2.57 -13.51
CA SER A 237 -11.38 -3.72 -13.24
C SER A 237 -12.13 -5.04 -13.05
N LEU A 238 -13.46 -4.99 -12.86
CA LEU A 238 -14.33 -6.17 -12.77
C LEU A 238 -14.82 -6.64 -14.15
N GLU A 239 -14.47 -5.95 -15.23
CA GLU A 239 -14.69 -6.33 -16.63
C GLU A 239 -16.16 -6.69 -16.98
N ASN A 240 -17.14 -6.09 -16.29
CA ASN A 240 -18.54 -6.27 -16.62
C ASN A 240 -18.87 -5.54 -17.95
N PRO A 241 -19.43 -6.22 -18.97
CA PRO A 241 -19.76 -5.63 -20.27
C PRO A 241 -20.69 -4.41 -20.21
N GLU A 242 -21.56 -4.32 -19.20
CA GLU A 242 -22.51 -3.22 -19.05
C GLU A 242 -21.88 -1.96 -18.43
N THR A 243 -20.66 -2.06 -17.89
CA THR A 243 -20.00 -0.97 -17.16
C THR A 243 -19.90 0.30 -17.99
N VAL A 244 -19.45 0.20 -19.24
CA VAL A 244 -19.20 1.38 -20.09
C VAL A 244 -20.52 2.07 -20.43
N GLN A 245 -21.56 1.30 -20.78
CA GLN A 245 -22.89 1.83 -21.06
C GLN A 245 -23.48 2.52 -19.83
N TYR A 246 -23.36 1.89 -18.66
CA TYR A 246 -23.85 2.45 -17.40
C TYR A 246 -23.14 3.76 -17.04
N LEU A 247 -21.81 3.79 -17.08
CA LEU A 247 -21.00 4.99 -16.80
C LEU A 247 -21.31 6.12 -17.79
N SER A 248 -21.57 5.80 -19.06
CA SER A 248 -21.99 6.78 -20.07
C SER A 248 -23.35 7.39 -19.73
N GLY A 249 -24.28 6.58 -19.22
CA GLY A 249 -25.62 7.02 -18.85
C GLY A 249 -25.63 8.02 -17.69
N ILE A 250 -24.77 7.84 -16.69
CA ILE A 250 -24.69 8.72 -15.51
C ILE A 250 -23.68 9.86 -15.67
N TYR A 251 -22.92 9.90 -16.77
CA TYR A 251 -21.75 10.77 -16.93
C TYR A 251 -22.06 12.25 -16.63
N TYR A 252 -23.19 12.75 -17.11
CA TYR A 252 -23.57 14.16 -16.95
C TYR A 252 -24.02 14.52 -15.54
N ASP A 253 -24.37 13.54 -14.72
CA ASP A 253 -24.81 13.74 -13.33
C ASP A 253 -23.63 13.71 -12.33
N GLN A 254 -22.42 13.48 -12.83
CA GLN A 254 -21.21 13.33 -12.01
C GLN A 254 -20.40 14.64 -11.94
N PRO A 255 -19.69 14.89 -10.83
CA PRO A 255 -18.78 16.02 -10.71
C PRO A 255 -17.57 15.85 -11.65
N ASP A 256 -16.92 16.96 -12.01
CA ASP A 256 -15.88 16.99 -13.05
C ASP A 256 -14.72 16.03 -12.79
N GLU A 257 -14.31 15.86 -11.52
CA GLU A 257 -13.27 14.90 -11.12
C GLU A 257 -13.64 13.44 -11.49
N VAL A 258 -14.91 13.09 -11.30
CA VAL A 258 -15.43 11.75 -11.61
C VAL A 258 -15.65 11.61 -13.12
N ARG A 259 -16.11 12.66 -13.80
CA ARG A 259 -16.25 12.71 -15.27
C ARG A 259 -14.92 12.47 -15.97
N ILE A 260 -13.84 13.10 -15.49
CA ILE A 260 -12.48 12.88 -15.98
C ILE A 260 -12.11 11.40 -15.83
N GLU A 261 -12.38 10.81 -14.67
CA GLU A 261 -12.06 9.40 -14.44
C GLU A 261 -12.89 8.47 -15.34
N ILE A 262 -14.18 8.75 -15.56
CA ILE A 262 -15.03 8.00 -16.48
C ILE A 262 -14.42 8.01 -17.90
N ILE A 263 -13.98 9.17 -18.40
CA ILE A 263 -13.31 9.25 -19.71
C ILE A 263 -12.02 8.42 -19.73
N ARG A 264 -11.21 8.49 -18.67
CA ARG A 264 -9.95 7.72 -18.59
C ARG A 264 -10.18 6.22 -18.65
N VAL A 265 -11.19 5.72 -17.96
CA VAL A 265 -11.46 4.27 -17.98
C VAL A 265 -12.13 3.82 -19.29
N MET A 266 -12.96 4.66 -19.91
CA MET A 266 -13.51 4.42 -21.25
C MET A 266 -12.40 4.36 -22.31
N LYS A 267 -11.41 5.23 -22.20
CA LYS A 267 -10.21 5.16 -23.02
C LYS A 267 -9.51 3.80 -22.91
N MET A 268 -9.43 3.23 -21.71
CA MET A 268 -8.83 1.91 -21.47
C MET A 268 -9.68 0.74 -22.00
N SER A 269 -11.01 0.88 -22.05
CA SER A 269 -11.91 -0.20 -22.50
C SER A 269 -11.85 -0.44 -24.01
N LYS A 270 -11.34 0.53 -24.78
CA LYS A 270 -11.33 0.54 -26.26
C LYS A 270 -12.71 0.45 -26.91
N ASP A 271 -13.77 0.69 -26.16
CA ASP A 271 -15.14 0.64 -26.64
C ASP A 271 -15.48 1.90 -27.47
N GLN A 272 -16.10 1.69 -28.63
CA GLN A 272 -16.51 2.76 -29.54
C GLN A 272 -17.83 3.42 -29.14
N CYS A 273 -18.56 2.89 -28.14
CA CYS A 273 -19.84 3.45 -27.71
C CYS A 273 -19.72 4.87 -27.10
N CYS A 274 -18.52 5.27 -26.64
CA CYS A 274 -18.29 6.57 -26.02
C CYS A 274 -17.89 7.68 -27.00
N ILE A 275 -17.67 7.40 -28.29
CA ILE A 275 -17.13 8.37 -29.25
C ILE A 275 -17.96 9.64 -29.36
N ASP A 276 -19.29 9.51 -29.46
CA ASP A 276 -20.18 10.67 -29.59
C ASP A 276 -20.16 11.55 -28.32
N LEU A 277 -20.05 10.92 -27.15
CA LEU A 277 -19.87 11.63 -25.88
C LEU A 277 -18.55 12.39 -25.88
N LEU A 278 -17.44 11.76 -26.26
CA LEU A 278 -16.13 12.41 -26.28
C LEU A 278 -16.06 13.57 -27.27
N LYS A 279 -16.61 13.41 -28.49
CA LYS A 279 -16.70 14.49 -29.49
C LYS A 279 -17.51 15.67 -28.96
N LYS A 280 -18.63 15.40 -28.29
CA LYS A 280 -19.49 16.42 -27.69
C LYS A 280 -18.78 17.18 -26.56
N GLU A 281 -18.07 16.49 -25.67
CA GLU A 281 -17.34 17.14 -24.58
C GLU A 281 -16.17 17.99 -25.06
N LEU A 282 -15.49 17.58 -26.12
CA LEU A 282 -14.40 18.34 -26.71
C LEU A 282 -14.84 19.72 -27.23
N LEU A 283 -16.10 19.84 -27.68
CA LEU A 283 -16.66 21.06 -28.27
C LEU A 283 -17.40 21.94 -27.26
N LYS A 284 -17.76 21.42 -26.08
CA LYS A 284 -18.50 22.18 -25.07
C LYS A 284 -17.59 23.11 -24.28
N ASP A 285 -18.18 24.14 -23.70
CA ASP A 285 -17.53 24.95 -22.68
C ASP A 285 -17.51 24.20 -21.34
N VAL A 286 -16.51 23.34 -21.17
CA VAL A 286 -16.25 22.52 -19.98
C VAL A 286 -14.79 22.69 -19.56
N PRO A 287 -14.44 22.34 -18.30
CA PRO A 287 -13.06 22.44 -17.83
C PRO A 287 -12.06 21.77 -18.78
N SER A 288 -10.91 22.42 -18.97
CA SER A 288 -9.85 21.97 -19.88
C SER A 288 -9.41 20.53 -19.61
N GLY A 289 -9.42 20.10 -18.34
CA GLY A 289 -9.14 18.71 -17.95
C GLY A 289 -10.05 17.69 -18.65
N ILE A 290 -11.34 17.99 -18.80
CA ILE A 290 -12.29 17.12 -19.52
C ILE A 290 -11.97 17.10 -21.01
N LYS A 291 -11.75 18.27 -21.62
CA LYS A 291 -11.38 18.40 -23.05
C LYS A 291 -10.10 17.64 -23.38
N VAL A 292 -9.05 17.76 -22.54
CA VAL A 292 -7.77 17.06 -22.71
C VAL A 292 -7.96 15.55 -22.67
N ASN A 293 -8.65 15.02 -21.65
CA ASN A 293 -8.88 13.58 -21.56
C ASN A 293 -9.77 13.08 -22.71
N ALA A 294 -10.74 13.89 -23.18
CA ALA A 294 -11.58 13.54 -24.32
C ALA A 294 -10.79 13.48 -25.64
N ALA A 295 -9.92 14.46 -25.91
CA ALA A 295 -9.06 14.47 -27.09
C ALA A 295 -8.08 13.27 -27.09
N GLN A 296 -7.44 12.99 -25.96
CA GLN A 296 -6.57 11.82 -25.79
C GLN A 296 -7.34 10.51 -26.03
N ALA A 297 -8.54 10.39 -25.46
CA ALA A 297 -9.38 9.21 -25.64
C ALA A 297 -9.78 9.01 -27.11
N LEU A 298 -10.21 10.07 -27.81
CA LEU A 298 -10.53 10.01 -29.24
C LEU A 298 -9.34 9.56 -30.08
N TYR A 299 -8.14 10.11 -29.81
CA TYR A 299 -6.93 9.70 -30.52
C TYR A 299 -6.59 8.22 -30.29
N GLU A 300 -6.59 7.76 -29.04
CA GLU A 300 -6.31 6.36 -28.70
C GLU A 300 -7.35 5.37 -29.26
N LEU A 301 -8.59 5.82 -29.44
CA LEU A 301 -9.68 5.05 -30.06
C LEU A 301 -9.66 5.08 -31.60
N GLY A 302 -8.67 5.73 -32.21
CA GLY A 302 -8.47 5.75 -33.67
C GLY A 302 -9.14 6.92 -34.40
N HIS A 303 -9.65 7.93 -33.68
CA HIS A 303 -10.32 9.10 -34.27
C HIS A 303 -9.36 10.30 -34.42
N GLY A 304 -8.09 10.03 -34.75
CA GLY A 304 -7.08 11.08 -34.99
C GLY A 304 -7.43 11.99 -36.16
N ASP A 305 -7.96 11.44 -37.25
CA ASP A 305 -8.37 12.22 -38.44
C ASP A 305 -9.44 13.25 -38.10
N TYR A 306 -10.40 12.88 -37.24
CA TYR A 306 -11.43 13.80 -36.74
C TYR A 306 -10.79 14.96 -35.96
N LEU A 307 -9.77 14.69 -35.14
CA LEU A 307 -9.06 15.73 -34.40
C LEU A 307 -8.29 16.67 -35.33
N VAL A 308 -7.64 16.13 -36.37
CA VAL A 308 -6.93 16.94 -37.38
C VAL A 308 -7.90 17.83 -38.15
N GLU A 309 -9.03 17.30 -38.60
CA GLU A 309 -10.08 18.08 -39.27
C GLU A 309 -10.60 19.19 -38.35
N LEU A 310 -10.84 18.86 -37.07
CA LEU A 310 -11.36 19.81 -36.10
C LEU A 310 -10.37 20.96 -35.82
N ALA A 311 -9.07 20.66 -35.71
CA ALA A 311 -8.03 21.67 -35.50
C ALA A 311 -7.80 22.58 -36.72
N GLY A 312 -8.21 22.14 -37.92
CA GLY A 312 -8.10 22.92 -39.17
C GLY A 312 -9.23 23.91 -39.42
N LYS A 313 -10.27 23.95 -38.57
CA LYS A 313 -11.41 24.85 -38.73
C LYS A 313 -11.07 26.24 -38.18
N GLU A 314 -11.37 27.29 -38.95
CA GLU A 314 -11.02 28.69 -38.63
C GLU A 314 -11.72 29.22 -37.36
N ASP A 315 -12.89 28.65 -37.01
CA ASP A 315 -13.72 29.11 -35.89
C ASP A 315 -13.37 28.49 -34.52
N MET A 316 -12.31 27.66 -34.42
CA MET A 316 -11.98 26.99 -33.16
C MET A 316 -11.13 27.85 -32.24
N SER A 317 -11.38 27.74 -30.92
CA SER A 317 -10.59 28.47 -29.93
C SER A 317 -9.13 28.00 -29.91
N GLU A 318 -8.20 28.93 -29.63
CA GLU A 318 -6.76 28.64 -29.51
C GLU A 318 -6.48 27.55 -28.46
N GLU A 319 -7.21 27.59 -27.33
CA GLU A 319 -7.14 26.57 -26.29
C GLU A 319 -7.43 25.17 -26.84
N LEU A 320 -8.52 25.01 -27.61
CA LEU A 320 -8.91 23.72 -28.15
C LEU A 320 -7.89 23.20 -29.17
N VAL A 321 -7.39 24.08 -30.04
CA VAL A 321 -6.34 23.71 -31.00
C VAL A 321 -5.08 23.23 -30.27
N GLN A 322 -4.70 23.88 -29.17
CA GLN A 322 -3.56 23.46 -28.36
C GLN A 322 -3.79 22.10 -27.68
N ILE A 323 -5.00 21.85 -27.17
CA ILE A 323 -5.39 20.56 -26.58
C ILE A 323 -5.31 19.43 -27.62
N ILE A 324 -5.82 19.67 -28.84
CA ILE A 324 -5.77 18.69 -29.93
C ILE A 324 -4.31 18.40 -30.32
N LYS A 325 -3.49 19.44 -30.49
CA LYS A 325 -2.05 19.27 -30.79
C LYS A 325 -1.35 18.45 -29.72
N TYR A 326 -1.64 18.72 -28.45
CA TYR A 326 -1.08 17.94 -27.34
C TYR A 326 -1.46 16.46 -27.44
N ALA A 327 -2.75 16.14 -27.66
CA ALA A 327 -3.20 14.76 -27.80
C ALA A 327 -2.57 14.02 -29.01
N LEU A 328 -2.31 14.73 -30.12
CA LEU A 328 -1.67 14.17 -31.30
C LEU A 328 -0.14 13.96 -31.15
N GLN A 329 0.52 14.71 -30.25
CA GLN A 329 1.97 14.64 -30.05
C GLN A 329 2.41 13.49 -29.11
N GLU A 330 1.55 13.02 -28.21
CA GLU A 330 1.90 12.10 -27.11
C GLU A 330 2.40 10.70 -27.54
N LYS A 331 2.47 10.37 -28.84
CA LYS A 331 3.06 9.12 -29.36
C LYS A 331 4.02 9.28 -30.55
N GLY A 332 4.45 10.52 -30.84
CA GLY A 332 5.51 10.78 -31.82
C GLY A 332 6.94 10.57 -31.29
N CYS A 333 7.11 10.10 -30.05
CA CYS A 333 8.39 9.80 -29.41
C CYS A 333 8.48 8.33 -28.97
#